data_AF-A0A929CQ20-F1
#
_entry.id   AF-A0A929CQ20-F1
#
_cell.length_a   1.000
_cell.length_b   1.000
_cell.length_c   1.000
_cell.angle_alpha   90.00
_cell.angle_beta   90.00
_cell.angle_gamma   90.00
#
_symmetry.space_group_name_H-M   'P 1'
#
loop_
_entity.id
_entity.type
_entity.pdbx_description
1 polymer ?
#
loop_
_entity_poly.entity_id
_entity_poly.type
_entity_poly.pdbx_seq_one_letter_code
_entity_poly.pdbx_strand_id
1 'polypeptide(L)'
;EKFSDIPKIEYKSFTKIYNPSLGIFDRGIITVKFEDGDGDIGLAPSDTYPPYNPGSRYYYNFIITYFELQYGNLFEVPILSYNPQTQQYDTVSLSARIPILTPSGRNKAIKGEIQDTIFIYNFNSTFDTIKFEFVLVDRALNESNIVSTQLIIR
;
A
#
# COMPACT_ATOMS: atom_id res chain seq x y z
N GLU A 1 -25.61 -10.61 3.13
CA GLU A 1 -24.43 -10.80 4.00
C GLU A 1 -24.19 -9.49 4.72
N LYS A 2 -24.01 -9.51 6.04
CA LYS A 2 -23.72 -8.29 6.81
C LYS A 2 -22.22 -8.27 7.03
N PHE A 3 -21.51 -7.35 6.37
CA PHE A 3 -20.10 -7.13 6.62
C PHE A 3 -19.91 -6.33 7.92
N SER A 4 -18.71 -6.42 8.47
CA SER A 4 -18.27 -5.61 9.61
C SER A 4 -18.06 -4.17 9.16
N ASP A 5 -18.32 -3.20 10.05
CA ASP A 5 -17.96 -1.78 9.81
C ASP A 5 -16.44 -1.55 9.96
N ILE A 6 -15.70 -2.55 10.46
CA ILE A 6 -14.23 -2.56 10.39
C ILE A 6 -13.83 -3.20 9.05
N PRO A 7 -13.01 -2.53 8.22
CA PRO A 7 -12.62 -3.06 6.92
C PRO A 7 -11.82 -4.35 7.09
N LYS A 8 -11.97 -5.26 6.13
CA LYS A 8 -11.19 -6.50 6.09
C LYS A 8 -10.55 -6.67 4.73
N ILE A 9 -9.30 -7.10 4.72
CA ILE A 9 -8.52 -7.31 3.50
C ILE A 9 -7.96 -8.72 3.38
N GLU A 10 -7.74 -9.15 2.14
CA GLU A 10 -7.18 -10.45 1.77
C GLU A 10 -6.15 -10.27 0.65
N TYR A 11 -4.92 -10.75 0.85
CA TYR A 11 -3.91 -10.78 -0.22
C TYR A 11 -4.35 -11.74 -1.33
N LYS A 12 -4.33 -11.26 -2.59
CA LYS A 12 -4.70 -12.09 -3.75
C LYS A 12 -3.50 -12.52 -4.57
N SER A 13 -2.69 -11.57 -5.03
CA SER A 13 -1.61 -11.87 -5.97
C SER A 13 -0.57 -10.76 -6.04
N PHE A 14 0.62 -11.13 -6.50
CA PHE A 14 1.69 -10.22 -6.86
C PHE A 14 2.31 -10.65 -8.19
N THR A 15 2.41 -9.72 -9.14
CA THR A 15 2.94 -9.98 -10.48
C THR A 15 4.09 -9.02 -10.78
N LYS A 16 5.29 -9.55 -11.01
CA LYS A 16 6.46 -8.73 -11.39
C LYS A 16 6.30 -8.16 -12.79
N ILE A 17 6.69 -6.90 -12.98
CA ILE A 17 6.73 -6.22 -14.27
C ILE A 17 8.19 -6.13 -14.74
N TYR A 18 8.50 -6.75 -15.87
CA TYR A 18 9.83 -6.67 -16.48
C TYR A 18 10.02 -5.33 -17.18
N ASN A 19 11.12 -4.64 -16.87
CA ASN A 19 11.54 -3.43 -17.57
C ASN A 19 12.61 -3.78 -18.62
N PRO A 20 12.27 -3.83 -19.92
CA PRO A 20 13.22 -4.21 -20.97
C PRO A 20 14.36 -3.20 -21.15
N SER A 21 14.15 -1.93 -20.79
CA SER A 21 15.18 -0.88 -20.92
C SER A 21 16.27 -1.00 -19.86
N LEU A 22 15.96 -1.59 -18.70
CA LEU A 22 16.90 -1.79 -17.60
C LEU A 22 17.33 -3.26 -17.42
N GLY A 23 16.64 -4.21 -18.06
CA GLY A 23 16.92 -5.64 -17.93
C GLY A 23 16.57 -6.23 -16.56
N ILE A 24 15.70 -5.57 -15.79
CA ILE A 24 15.35 -5.94 -14.41
C ILE A 24 13.83 -5.88 -14.18
N PHE A 25 13.37 -6.48 -13.08
CA PHE A 25 12.02 -6.26 -12.56
C PHE A 25 12.02 -5.09 -11.58
N ASP A 26 11.62 -3.91 -12.05
CA ASP A 26 11.65 -2.68 -11.23
C ASP A 26 10.34 -2.41 -10.48
N ARG A 27 9.24 -3.00 -10.93
CA ARG A 27 7.88 -2.82 -10.40
C ARG A 27 7.15 -4.14 -10.30
N GLY A 28 6.06 -4.15 -9.54
CA GLY A 28 5.09 -5.24 -9.53
C GLY A 28 3.68 -4.75 -9.27
N ILE A 29 2.71 -5.53 -9.74
CA ILE A 29 1.29 -5.30 -9.50
C ILE A 29 0.88 -6.12 -8.29
N ILE A 30 0.43 -5.45 -7.23
CA ILE A 30 -0.21 -6.06 -6.07
C ILE A 30 -1.72 -6.02 -6.25
N THR A 31 -2.39 -7.13 -5.92
CA THR A 31 -3.86 -7.21 -5.82
C THR A 31 -4.25 -7.59 -4.40
N VAL A 32 -5.08 -6.75 -3.77
CA VAL A 32 -5.66 -6.99 -2.44
C VAL A 32 -7.18 -6.86 -2.55
N LYS A 33 -7.91 -7.88 -2.07
CA LYS A 33 -9.36 -7.82 -1.97
C LYS A 33 -9.75 -7.11 -0.67
N PHE A 34 -10.82 -6.33 -0.68
CA PHE A 34 -11.38 -5.69 0.52
C PHE A 34 -12.90 -5.92 0.64
N GLU A 35 -13.40 -5.84 1.87
CA GLU A 35 -14.82 -5.76 2.21
C GLU A 35 -15.04 -4.80 3.40
N ASP A 36 -16.14 -4.06 3.35
CA ASP A 36 -16.54 -3.09 4.36
C ASP A 36 -18.07 -2.94 4.43
N GLY A 37 -18.60 -2.72 5.64
CA GLY A 37 -20.02 -2.80 5.99
C GLY A 37 -20.80 -1.51 5.83
N ASP A 38 -20.18 -0.36 6.08
CA ASP A 38 -20.84 0.93 6.07
C ASP A 38 -20.38 1.86 4.92
N GLY A 39 -19.44 1.38 4.12
CA GLY A 39 -19.04 1.95 2.84
C GLY A 39 -18.09 3.14 2.98
N ASP A 40 -17.40 3.28 4.10
CA ASP A 40 -16.64 4.48 4.43
C ASP A 40 -15.16 4.42 4.02
N ILE A 41 -14.75 3.41 3.25
CA ILE A 41 -13.43 3.35 2.61
C ILE A 41 -13.22 4.55 1.69
N GLY A 42 -12.06 5.18 1.86
CA GLY A 42 -11.52 6.19 0.96
C GLY A 42 -11.50 7.60 1.54
N LEU A 43 -10.60 8.42 1.01
CA LEU A 43 -10.45 9.82 1.36
C LEU A 43 -10.70 10.71 0.15
N ALA A 44 -11.34 11.86 0.36
CA ALA A 44 -11.42 12.91 -0.63
C ALA A 44 -10.04 13.59 -0.81
N PRO A 45 -9.77 14.19 -1.98
CA PRO A 45 -8.60 15.05 -2.16
C PRO A 45 -8.58 16.25 -1.19
N SER A 46 -9.76 16.67 -0.70
CA SER A 46 -9.91 17.77 0.27
C SER A 46 -9.70 17.35 1.73
N ASP A 47 -9.57 16.06 2.03
CA ASP A 47 -9.32 15.57 3.38
C ASP A 47 -7.84 15.79 3.75
N THR A 48 -7.48 17.05 3.99
CA THR A 48 -6.10 17.51 4.25
C THR A 48 -5.95 18.23 5.58
N TYR A 49 -7.01 18.28 6.39
CA TYR A 49 -6.99 18.73 7.78
C TYR A 49 -6.82 17.53 8.73
N PRO A 50 -6.35 17.75 9.98
CA PRO A 50 -6.28 16.68 10.97
C PRO A 50 -7.61 15.91 11.09
N PRO A 51 -7.57 14.55 11.12
CA PRO A 51 -6.39 13.69 11.22
C PRO A 51 -5.76 13.28 9.86
N TYR A 52 -6.22 13.80 8.73
CA TYR A 52 -5.82 13.40 7.37
C TYR A 52 -4.80 14.35 6.71
N ASN A 53 -4.20 15.26 7.48
CA ASN A 53 -3.23 16.24 6.97
C ASN A 53 -1.88 15.60 6.57
N PRO A 54 -1.12 16.22 5.65
CA PRO A 54 0.24 15.79 5.33
C PRO A 54 1.09 15.59 6.59
N GLY A 55 1.83 14.48 6.64
CA GLY A 55 2.64 14.08 7.81
C GLY A 55 1.88 13.30 8.89
N SER A 56 0.55 13.21 8.83
CA SER A 56 -0.23 12.34 9.72
C SER A 56 -0.08 10.85 9.36
N ARG A 57 -0.19 9.97 10.36
CA ARG A 57 -0.32 8.51 10.18
C ARG A 57 -1.46 8.16 9.21
N TYR A 58 -2.52 8.95 9.21
CA TYR A 58 -3.73 8.71 8.41
C TYR A 58 -3.76 9.53 7.12
N TYR A 59 -2.64 10.17 6.73
CA TYR A 59 -2.58 10.87 5.44
C TYR A 59 -2.81 9.91 4.27
N TYR A 60 -2.24 8.72 4.36
CA TYR A 60 -2.53 7.58 3.50
C TYR A 60 -3.49 6.64 4.22
N ASN A 61 -4.33 5.96 3.46
CA ASN A 61 -5.31 5.03 4.01
C ASN A 61 -5.17 3.62 3.44
N PHE A 62 -4.36 3.41 2.40
CA PHE A 62 -3.82 2.10 2.05
C PHE A 62 -2.32 2.11 2.35
N ILE A 63 -1.97 1.59 3.52
CA ILE A 63 -0.62 1.61 4.07
C ILE A 63 0.12 0.38 3.57
N ILE A 64 1.30 0.60 3.00
CA ILE A 64 2.18 -0.44 2.48
C ILE A 64 3.55 -0.33 3.16
N THR A 65 3.93 -1.39 3.87
CA THR A 65 5.24 -1.49 4.53
C THR A 65 6.15 -2.40 3.71
N TYR A 66 7.38 -1.94 3.45
CA TYR A 66 8.40 -2.66 2.67
C TYR A 66 9.43 -3.31 3.59
N PHE A 67 9.69 -4.59 3.36
CA PHE A 67 10.69 -5.37 4.07
C PHE A 67 11.71 -5.99 3.12
N GLU A 68 12.94 -6.10 3.59
CA GLU A 68 14.01 -6.85 2.95
C GLU A 68 14.43 -8.03 3.84
N LEU A 69 14.70 -9.19 3.23
CA LEU A 69 15.29 -10.33 3.91
C LEU A 69 16.81 -10.16 3.94
N GLN A 70 17.33 -9.75 5.10
CA GLN A 70 18.75 -9.51 5.32
C GLN A 70 19.30 -10.57 6.28
N TYR A 71 20.27 -11.35 5.80
CA TYR A 71 20.92 -12.40 6.59
C TYR A 71 19.93 -13.37 7.29
N GLY A 72 18.84 -13.71 6.60
CA GLY A 72 17.81 -14.63 7.10
C GLY A 72 16.71 -14.00 7.97
N ASN A 73 16.75 -12.69 8.20
CA ASN A 73 15.74 -11.96 8.99
C ASN A 73 15.07 -10.86 8.15
N LEU A 74 13.78 -10.61 8.37
CA LEU A 74 13.06 -9.52 7.71
C LEU A 74 13.26 -8.22 8.47
N PHE A 75 13.69 -7.18 7.77
CA PHE A 75 13.82 -5.83 8.29
C PHE A 75 12.94 -4.88 7.49
N GLU A 76 12.21 -3.99 8.18
CA GLU A 76 11.57 -2.85 7.54
C GLU A 76 12.65 -1.89 7.05
N VAL A 77 12.61 -1.54 5.76
CA VAL A 77 13.63 -0.69 5.13
C VAL A 77 12.91 0.47 4.42
N PRO A 78 13.38 1.72 4.53
CA PRO A 78 12.83 2.79 3.70
C PRO A 78 13.30 2.64 2.25
N ILE A 79 12.40 2.87 1.30
CA ILE A 79 12.80 3.05 -0.10
C ILE A 79 13.27 4.49 -0.27
N LEU A 80 14.49 4.67 -0.79
CA LEU A 80 15.09 5.98 -0.97
C LEU A 80 15.16 6.35 -2.45
N SER A 81 14.82 7.59 -2.78
CA SER A 81 15.00 8.19 -4.11
C SER A 81 15.99 9.34 -4.03
N TYR A 82 16.93 9.40 -4.97
CA TYR A 82 17.89 10.50 -5.07
C TYR A 82 17.28 11.67 -5.82
N ASN A 83 17.24 12.85 -5.17
CA ASN A 83 16.83 14.09 -5.80
C ASN A 83 18.06 14.81 -6.39
N PRO A 84 18.19 14.91 -7.73
CA PRO A 84 19.36 15.53 -8.35
C PRO A 84 19.42 17.05 -8.16
N GLN A 85 18.29 17.71 -7.87
CA GLN A 85 18.24 19.17 -7.66
C GLN A 85 18.76 19.55 -6.27
N THR A 86 18.40 18.78 -5.25
CA THR A 86 18.83 19.02 -3.86
C THR A 86 20.08 18.24 -3.48
N GLN A 87 20.52 17.30 -4.33
CA GLN A 87 21.61 16.36 -4.07
C GLN A 87 21.42 15.54 -2.77
N GLN A 88 20.17 15.23 -2.44
CA GLN A 88 19.79 14.53 -1.22
C GLN A 88 18.91 13.32 -1.54
N TYR A 89 18.94 12.33 -0.64
CA TYR A 89 17.98 11.21 -0.68
C TYR A 89 16.72 11.59 0.09
N ASP A 90 15.57 11.24 -0.47
CA ASP A 90 14.26 11.36 0.17
C ASP A 90 13.58 9.98 0.26
N THR A 91 12.73 9.80 1.26
CA THR A 91 11.93 8.58 1.42
C THR A 91 10.77 8.55 0.45
N VAL A 92 10.60 7.42 -0.23
CA VAL A 92 9.45 7.16 -1.09
C VAL A 92 8.44 6.30 -0.33
N SER A 93 7.25 6.84 -0.10
CA SER A 93 6.13 6.05 0.41
C SER A 93 5.53 5.22 -0.72
N LEU A 94 5.34 3.93 -0.48
CA LEU A 94 4.51 3.06 -1.33
C LEU A 94 3.03 3.14 -0.97
N SER A 95 2.69 3.81 0.13
CA SER A 95 1.30 3.93 0.60
C SER A 95 0.50 4.85 -0.31
N ALA A 96 -0.80 4.58 -0.44
CA ALA A 96 -1.69 5.27 -1.35
C ALA A 96 -2.92 5.87 -0.64
N ARG A 97 -3.53 6.86 -1.29
CA ARG A 97 -4.85 7.40 -0.91
C ARG A 97 -5.91 6.80 -1.84
N ILE A 98 -6.66 5.85 -1.33
CA ILE A 98 -7.83 5.29 -2.01
C ILE A 98 -8.90 6.39 -2.08
N PRO A 99 -9.48 6.68 -3.25
CA PRO A 99 -10.56 7.65 -3.37
C PRO A 99 -11.82 7.15 -2.67
N ILE A 100 -12.78 8.05 -2.40
CA ILE A 100 -14.06 7.66 -1.81
C ILE A 100 -14.76 6.61 -2.69
N LEU A 101 -15.05 5.46 -2.08
CA LEU A 101 -15.76 4.35 -2.73
C LEU A 101 -17.24 4.25 -2.29
N THR A 102 -17.66 5.10 -1.34
CA THR A 102 -19.01 5.10 -0.79
C THR A 102 -20.07 5.23 -1.89
N PRO A 103 -21.00 4.26 -2.05
CA PRO A 103 -22.06 4.36 -3.04
C PRO A 103 -23.16 5.35 -2.59
N SER A 104 -23.92 5.88 -3.55
CA SER A 104 -25.02 6.82 -3.29
C SER A 104 -26.32 6.16 -2.78
N GLY A 105 -26.39 4.83 -2.77
CA GLY A 105 -27.58 4.05 -2.41
C GLY A 105 -27.78 3.84 -0.90
N ARG A 106 -28.91 3.22 -0.53
CA ARG A 106 -29.22 2.85 0.87
C ARG A 106 -28.31 1.76 1.42
N ASN A 107 -27.91 0.82 0.57
CA ASN A 107 -26.92 -0.19 0.94
C ASN A 107 -25.54 0.39 0.64
N LYS A 108 -24.75 0.58 1.69
CA LYS A 108 -23.40 1.13 1.60
C LYS A 108 -22.30 0.08 1.67
N ALA A 109 -22.64 -1.16 2.01
CA ALA A 109 -21.66 -2.23 2.07
C ALA A 109 -20.95 -2.40 0.72
N ILE A 110 -19.62 -2.41 0.74
CA ILE A 110 -18.77 -2.49 -0.46
C ILE A 110 -17.79 -3.65 -0.34
N LYS A 111 -17.45 -4.21 -1.49
CA LYS A 111 -16.35 -5.15 -1.64
C LYS A 111 -15.75 -5.01 -3.02
N GLY A 112 -14.45 -5.26 -3.14
CA GLY A 112 -13.74 -5.10 -4.41
C GLY A 112 -12.29 -5.54 -4.31
N GLU A 113 -11.52 -5.17 -5.33
CA GLU A 113 -10.08 -5.40 -5.38
C GLU A 113 -9.37 -4.06 -5.58
N ILE A 114 -8.35 -3.82 -4.77
CA ILE A 114 -7.37 -2.76 -4.94
C ILE A 114 -6.23 -3.38 -5.75
N GLN A 115 -5.93 -2.76 -6.89
CA GLN A 115 -4.75 -3.07 -7.69
C GLN A 115 -3.84 -1.85 -7.71
N ASP A 116 -2.60 -2.03 -7.30
CA ASP A 116 -1.60 -0.97 -7.31
C ASP A 116 -0.28 -1.45 -7.93
N THR A 117 0.39 -0.55 -8.62
CA THR A 117 1.72 -0.81 -9.18
C THR A 117 2.77 -0.24 -8.26
N ILE A 118 3.43 -1.11 -7.51
CA ILE A 118 4.43 -0.71 -6.52
C ILE A 118 5.84 -0.89 -7.06
N PHE A 119 6.72 0.01 -6.63
CA PHE A 119 8.14 -0.08 -6.91
C PHE A 119 8.78 -1.15 -6.02
N ILE A 120 9.61 -2.02 -6.61
CA ILE A 120 10.23 -3.13 -5.88
C ILE A 120 11.76 -3.08 -5.85
N TYR A 121 12.38 -2.21 -6.65
CA TYR A 121 13.83 -2.21 -6.84
C TYR A 121 14.57 -1.14 -6.02
N ASN A 122 14.91 -1.42 -4.77
CA ASN A 122 15.73 -0.53 -3.96
C ASN A 122 17.19 -0.55 -4.44
N PHE A 123 17.57 0.43 -5.28
CA PHE A 123 18.93 0.59 -5.84
C PHE A 123 20.04 0.66 -4.78
N ASN A 124 19.72 1.06 -3.55
CA ASN A 124 20.69 1.20 -2.47
C ASN A 124 20.87 -0.08 -1.65
N SER A 125 20.11 -1.14 -1.95
CA SER A 125 20.18 -2.42 -1.24
C SER A 125 20.83 -3.50 -2.11
N THR A 126 21.67 -4.32 -1.48
CA THR A 126 22.31 -5.49 -2.09
C THR A 126 21.53 -6.79 -1.88
N PHE A 127 20.46 -6.77 -1.09
CA PHE A 127 19.59 -7.92 -0.86
C PHE A 127 18.61 -8.08 -2.03
N ASP A 128 18.16 -9.28 -2.35
CA ASP A 128 17.31 -9.55 -3.52
C ASP A 128 15.88 -9.98 -3.15
N THR A 129 15.66 -10.30 -1.88
CA THR A 129 14.42 -10.90 -1.40
C THR A 129 13.65 -9.90 -0.54
N ILE A 130 12.40 -9.67 -0.89
CA ILE A 130 11.55 -8.64 -0.30
C ILE A 130 10.20 -9.21 0.15
N LYS A 131 9.50 -8.47 1.00
CA LYS A 131 8.12 -8.74 1.44
C LYS A 131 7.36 -7.43 1.61
N PHE A 132 6.06 -7.44 1.37
CA PHE A 132 5.18 -6.32 1.67
C PHE A 132 4.12 -6.71 2.69
N GLU A 133 3.77 -5.76 3.56
CA GLU A 133 2.60 -5.83 4.44
C GLU A 133 1.65 -4.68 4.13
N PHE A 134 0.35 -4.96 4.26
CA PHE A 134 -0.72 -4.05 3.87
C PHE A 134 -1.71 -3.87 5.01
N VAL A 135 -2.15 -2.62 5.20
CA VAL A 135 -3.25 -2.24 6.09
C VAL A 135 -4.15 -1.25 5.34
N LEU A 136 -5.47 -1.46 5.41
CA LEU A 136 -6.45 -0.51 4.94
C LEU A 136 -7.07 0.20 6.15
N VAL A 137 -7.14 1.52 6.10
CA VAL A 137 -7.78 2.36 7.10
C VAL A 137 -9.00 2.99 6.46
N ASP A 138 -10.14 2.87 7.11
CA ASP A 138 -11.35 3.56 6.67
C ASP A 138 -11.38 5.04 7.09
N ARG A 139 -12.47 5.74 6.78
CA ARG A 139 -12.62 7.16 7.12
C ARG A 139 -13.13 7.38 8.55
N ALA A 140 -13.54 6.33 9.26
CA ALA A 140 -13.79 6.33 10.69
C ALA A 140 -12.53 5.99 11.52
N LEU A 141 -11.38 5.77 10.87
CA LEU A 141 -10.09 5.38 11.43
C LEU A 141 -10.02 3.94 11.97
N ASN A 142 -10.90 3.04 11.53
CA ASN A 142 -10.72 1.62 11.81
C ASN A 142 -9.65 1.04 10.89
N GLU A 143 -8.68 0.35 11.47
CA GLU A 143 -7.63 -0.37 10.75
C GLU A 143 -8.09 -1.80 10.46
N SER A 144 -7.84 -2.28 9.25
CA SER A 144 -8.11 -3.67 8.86
C SER A 144 -7.16 -4.64 9.55
N ASN A 145 -7.40 -5.94 9.35
CA ASN A 145 -6.36 -6.94 9.56
C ASN A 145 -5.12 -6.65 8.66
N ILE A 146 -3.95 -7.07 9.12
CA ILE A 146 -2.72 -7.03 8.31
C ILE A 146 -2.71 -8.24 7.38
N VAL A 147 -2.35 -8.04 6.11
CA VAL A 147 -2.03 -9.11 5.17
C VAL A 147 -0.67 -8.88 4.55
N SER A 148 -0.05 -9.93 4.06
CA SER A 148 1.29 -9.85 3.50
C SER A 148 1.48 -10.68 2.26
N THR A 149 2.43 -10.27 1.41
CA THR A 149 2.89 -11.13 0.31
C THR A 149 3.67 -12.34 0.85
N GLN A 150 3.87 -13.33 -0.02
CA GLN A 150 4.99 -14.25 0.14
C GLN A 150 6.32 -13.50 -0.07
N LEU A 151 7.44 -14.18 0.19
CA LEU A 151 8.75 -13.66 -0.18
C LEU A 151 8.85 -13.53 -1.71
N ILE A 152 9.34 -12.39 -2.17
CA ILE A 152 9.50 -12.07 -3.59
C ILE A 152 10.99 -11.90 -3.84
N ILE A 153 11.54 -12.69 -4.77
CA ILE A 153 12.91 -12.49 -5.28
C ILE A 153 12.82 -11.55 -6.47
N ARG A 154 13.58 -10.46 -6.46
CA ARG A 154 13.56 -9.41 -7.48
C ARG A 154 14.11 -9.89 -8.81
#